data_AF-A0A975YMH2-F1
#
_entry.id   AF-A0A975YMH2-F1
#
_cell.length_a   1.000
_cell.length_b   1.000
_cell.length_c   1.000
_cell.angle_alpha   90.00
_cell.angle_beta   90.00
_cell.angle_gamma   90.00
#
_symmetry.space_group_name_H-M   'P 1'
#
loop_
_entity.id
_entity.type
_entity.pdbx_description
1 polymer ?
#
loop_
_entity_poly.entity_id
_entity_poly.type
_entity_poly.pdbx_seq_one_letter_code
_entity_poly.pdbx_strand_id
1 'polypeptide(L)' 'MQVYTCCDLVRELYAQIGSGDQAYVPKAISCAVRALNDVAADTSLPLATRENAAFAAANLLISDFED' A
#
# COMPACT_ATOMS: atom_id res chain seq x y z
N MET A 1 -9.76 -7.40 2.77
CA MET A 1 -10.04 -6.36 3.80
C MET A 1 -11.11 -5.43 3.24
N GLN A 2 -12.05 -4.95 4.06
CA GLN A 2 -13.09 -4.01 3.60
C GLN A 2 -12.70 -2.57 3.96
N VAL A 3 -13.02 -1.57 3.13
CA VAL A 3 -12.58 -0.16 3.34
C VAL A 3 -12.97 0.37 4.72
N TYR A 4 -14.13 -0.03 5.26
CA TYR A 4 -14.59 0.40 6.58
C TYR A 4 -13.76 -0.17 7.75
N THR A 5 -12.92 -1.18 7.51
CA THR A 5 -12.00 -1.73 8.51
C THR A 5 -10.63 -1.05 8.51
N CYS A 6 -10.38 -0.14 7.57
CA CYS A 6 -9.15 0.62 7.48
C CYS A 6 -9.17 1.86 8.39
N CYS A 7 -7.99 2.39 8.72
CA CYS A 7 -7.85 3.63 9.48
C CYS A 7 -8.42 4.85 8.73
N ASP A 8 -8.65 5.94 9.47
CA ASP A 8 -9.27 7.18 8.97
C ASP A 8 -8.59 7.71 7.72
N LEU A 9 -7.25 7.73 7.70
CA LEU A 9 -6.46 8.22 6.56
C LEU A 9 -6.72 7.42 5.27
N VAL A 10 -6.83 6.10 5.36
CA VAL A 10 -7.13 5.26 4.19
C VAL A 10 -8.55 5.54 3.68
N ARG A 11 -9.51 5.74 4.60
CA ARG A 11 -10.90 6.04 4.24
C ARG A 11 -11.05 7.42 3.58
N GLU A 12 -10.30 8.40 4.06
CA GLU A 12 -10.24 9.74 3.47
C GLU A 12 -9.65 9.71 2.06
N LEU A 13 -8.48 9.10 1.87
CA LEU A 13 -7.84 8.98 0.55
C LEU A 13 -8.73 8.19 -0.42
N TYR A 14 -9.39 7.12 0.04
CA TYR A 14 -10.36 6.39 -0.77
C TYR A 14 -11.50 7.29 -1.28
N ALA A 15 -12.05 8.15 -0.41
CA ALA A 15 -13.10 9.09 -0.80
C ALA A 15 -12.59 10.17 -1.78
N GLN A 16 -11.37 10.66 -1.59
CA GLN A 16 -10.74 11.61 -2.52
C GLN A 16 -10.50 11.00 -3.90
N ILE A 17 -10.04 9.73 -3.97
CA ILE A 17 -9.88 9.01 -5.24
C ILE A 17 -11.25 8.77 -5.91
N GLY A 18 -12.26 8.36 -5.13
CA GLY A 18 -13.61 8.11 -5.65
C GLY A 18 -14.37 9.36 -6.13
N SER A 19 -14.05 10.53 -5.57
CA SER A 19 -14.62 11.82 -5.98
C SER A 19 -13.88 12.50 -7.12
N GLY A 20 -12.65 12.07 -7.42
CA GLY A 20 -11.77 12.68 -8.43
C GLY A 20 -10.88 13.80 -7.90
N ASP A 21 -10.94 14.12 -6.61
CA ASP A 21 -10.06 15.09 -5.96
C ASP A 21 -8.60 14.59 -5.90
N GLN A 22 -8.39 13.28 -5.93
CA GLN A 22 -7.10 12.64 -6.13
C GLN A 22 -7.12 11.67 -7.32
N ALA A 23 -5.99 11.57 -8.02
CA ALA A 23 -5.84 10.67 -9.15
C ALA A 23 -5.71 9.19 -8.69
N TYR A 24 -6.42 8.31 -9.38
CA TYR A 24 -6.23 6.86 -9.25
C TYR A 24 -4.99 6.41 -10.05
N VAL A 25 -4.23 5.46 -9.50
CA VAL A 25 -3.12 4.80 -10.20
C VAL A 25 -3.61 3.45 -10.75
N PRO A 26 -3.72 3.27 -12.08
CA PRO A 26 -4.25 2.03 -12.66
C PRO A 26 -3.45 0.78 -12.29
N LYS A 27 -2.12 0.92 -12.19
CA LYS A 27 -1.22 -0.15 -11.72
C LYS A 27 -1.18 -0.19 -10.18
N ALA A 28 -2.30 -0.58 -9.58
CA ALA A 28 -2.52 -0.51 -8.15
C ALA A 28 -1.59 -1.45 -7.34
N ILE A 29 -1.26 -2.63 -7.87
CA ILE A 29 -0.32 -3.58 -7.26
C ILE A 29 1.07 -2.96 -7.26
N SER A 30 1.55 -2.48 -8.41
CA SER A 30 2.84 -1.78 -8.50
C SER A 30 2.89 -0.57 -7.57
N CYS A 31 1.79 0.19 -7.46
CA CYS A 31 1.68 1.33 -6.55
C CYS A 31 1.84 0.90 -5.08
N ALA A 32 1.18 -0.18 -4.67
CA ALA A 32 1.25 -0.72 -3.31
C ALA A 32 2.65 -1.30 -3.01
N VAL A 33 3.21 -2.11 -3.91
CA VAL A 33 4.57 -2.67 -3.77
C VAL A 33 5.60 -1.57 -3.61
N ARG A 34 5.52 -0.51 -4.42
CA ARG A 34 6.46 0.61 -4.32
C ARG A 34 6.39 1.28 -2.94
N ALA A 35 5.19 1.60 -2.47
CA ALA A 35 5.02 2.23 -1.15
C ALA A 35 5.54 1.33 -0.01
N LEU A 36 5.26 0.03 -0.06
CA LEU A 36 5.77 -0.93 0.92
C LEU A 36 7.30 -1.07 0.86
N ASN A 37 7.87 -1.08 -0.35
CA ASN A 37 9.32 -1.12 -0.54
C ASN A 37 10.01 0.13 0.04
N ASP A 38 9.42 1.32 -0.15
CA ASP A 38 9.95 2.56 0.40
C ASP A 38 10.00 2.50 1.94
N VAL A 39 8.94 1.95 2.58
CA VAL A 39 8.90 1.71 4.04
C VAL A 39 9.93 0.66 4.47
N ALA A 40 10.09 -0.43 3.72
CA ALA A 40 11.06 -1.47 4.03
C ALA A 40 12.52 -0.99 3.91
N ALA A 41 12.80 -0.09 2.97
CA ALA A 41 14.11 0.46 2.70
C ALA A 41 14.53 1.56 3.70
N ASP A 42 13.57 2.22 4.36
CA ASP A 42 13.84 3.30 5.30
C ASP A 42 14.51 2.80 6.59
N THR A 43 15.82 3.00 6.71
CA THR A 43 16.64 2.57 7.86
C THR A 43 16.40 3.38 9.13
N SER A 44 15.64 4.48 9.06
CA SER A 44 15.22 5.24 10.23
C SER A 44 14.07 4.57 11.00
N LEU A 45 13.34 3.65 10.36
CA LEU A 45 12.24 2.92 10.97
C LEU A 45 12.70 1.70 11.76
N PRO A 46 11.94 1.27 12.79
CA PRO A 46 12.22 0.03 13.51
C PRO A 46 12.26 -1.18 12.58
N LEU A 47 13.18 -2.13 12.85
CA LEU A 47 13.35 -3.33 12.02
C LEU A 47 12.04 -4.08 11.79
N ALA A 48 11.23 -4.30 12.84
CA ALA A 48 9.95 -4.98 12.74
C ALA A 48 8.96 -4.31 11.76
N THR A 49 8.94 -2.97 11.71
CA THR A 49 8.11 -2.22 10.76
C THR A 49 8.56 -2.48 9.33
N ARG A 50 9.88 -2.48 9.10
CA ARG A 50 10.49 -2.72 7.79
C ARG A 50 10.27 -4.15 7.32
N GLU A 51 10.44 -5.12 8.21
CA GLU A 51 10.20 -6.54 7.94
C GLU A 51 8.74 -6.81 7.60
N ASN A 52 7.80 -6.19 8.31
CA ASN A 52 6.36 -6.30 7.99
C ASN A 52 6.04 -5.76 6.59
N ALA A 53 6.60 -4.60 6.23
CA ALA A 53 6.41 -4.01 4.90
C ALA A 53 7.03 -4.88 3.80
N ALA A 54 8.26 -5.37 4.02
CA ALA A 54 8.95 -6.26 3.09
C ALA A 54 8.19 -7.57 2.87
N PHE A 55 7.69 -8.19 3.96
CA PHE A 55 6.92 -9.41 3.89
C PHE A 55 5.63 -9.22 3.09
N ALA A 56 4.89 -8.13 3.33
CA ALA A 56 3.68 -7.82 2.57
C ALA A 56 3.97 -7.59 1.07
N ALA A 57 5.02 -6.84 0.74
CA ALA A 57 5.41 -6.59 -0.65
C ALA A 57 5.80 -7.89 -1.37
N ALA A 58 6.59 -8.75 -0.71
CA ALA A 58 7.00 -10.04 -1.27
C ALA A 58 5.80 -10.98 -1.53
N ASN A 59 4.83 -11.02 -0.61
CA ASN A 59 3.61 -11.82 -0.81
C ASN A 59 2.76 -11.31 -1.98
N LEU A 60 2.71 -9.99 -2.19
CA LEU A 60 1.96 -9.44 -3.31
C LEU A 60 2.64 -9.75 -4.65
N LEU A 61 3.98 -9.71 -4.70
CA LEU A 61 4.76 -10.02 -5.91
C LEU A 61 4.71 -11.49 -6.34
N ILE A 62 4.54 -12.42 -5.41
CA ILE A 62 4.41 -13.86 -5.72
C ILE A 62 2.95 -14.30 -5.90
N SER A 63 1.98 -13.41 -5.65
CA SER A 63 0.57 -13.73 -5.82
C SER A 63 0.20 -13.84 -7.31
N ASP A 64 -0.90 -14.55 -7.61
CA ASP A 64 -1.43 -14.65 -8.97
C ASP A 64 -2.12 -13.36 -9.48
N PHE A 65 -2.04 -12.26 -8.73
CA PHE A 65 -2.64 -10.98 -9.11
C PHE A 65 -1.69 -10.17 -9.99
N GLU A 66 -2.19 -9.71 -11.14
CA GLU A 66 -1.47 -8.85 -12.08
C GLU A 66 -2.14 -7.45 -12.14
N ASP A 67 -1.34 -6.45 -12.52
CA ASP A 67 -1.80 -5.06 -12.78
C ASP A 67 -2.50 -4.92 -14.13
#